data_AF-A0A933DKQ5-F1
#
_entry.id   AF-A0A933DKQ5-F1
#
_cell.length_a   1.000
_cell.length_b   1.000
_cell.length_c   1.000
_cell.angle_alpha   90.00
_cell.angle_beta   90.00
_cell.angle_gamma   90.00
#
_symmetry.space_group_name_H-M   'P 1'
#
loop_
_entity.id
_entity.type
_entity.pdbx_description
1 polymer ?
#
loop_
_entity_poly.entity_id
_entity_poly.type
_entity_poly.pdbx_seq_one_letter_code
_entity_poly.pdbx_strand_id
1 'polypeptide(L)'
;TSPRLRGVKGKIVVAILLLWYIGGTVAQYPHFISYANEFTGPRERRYELLADSNLDWGQALPDLVPYIRAQKLGKVKFSYFGRDDAAVYGLPSATPYGGWRFEEICAFHDVVLDGNAKEEKTVISVSNWYYCGYNKEEAYRKEHIWDVVADTFLVF
;
A
#
# COMPACT_ATOMS: atom_id res chain seq x y z
N THR A 1 -22.97 42.86 -6.37
CA THR A 1 -22.59 42.36 -5.02
C THR A 1 -21.44 43.21 -4.49
N SER A 2 -21.54 43.73 -3.26
CA SER A 2 -20.53 44.67 -2.73
C SER A 2 -19.15 44.00 -2.57
N PRO A 3 -18.03 44.75 -2.73
CA PRO A 3 -16.67 44.20 -2.60
C PRO A 3 -16.40 43.52 -1.26
N ARG A 4 -17.02 44.05 -0.19
CA ARG A 4 -16.92 43.53 1.18
C ARG A 4 -17.51 42.12 1.31
N LEU A 5 -18.64 41.87 0.66
CA LEU A 5 -19.29 40.55 0.61
C LEU A 5 -18.47 39.53 -0.20
N ARG A 6 -17.74 39.97 -1.24
CA ARG A 6 -16.80 39.09 -1.99
C ARG A 6 -15.60 38.68 -1.13
N GLY A 7 -15.07 39.60 -0.32
CA GLY A 7 -13.95 39.32 0.59
C GLY A 7 -14.29 38.30 1.69
N VAL A 8 -15.51 38.35 2.25
CA VAL A 8 -15.96 37.38 3.26
C VAL A 8 -16.18 36.00 2.65
N LYS A 9 -16.83 35.92 1.47
CA LYS A 9 -17.04 34.65 0.76
C LYS A 9 -15.72 33.97 0.39
N GLY A 10 -14.75 34.73 -0.10
CA GLY A 10 -13.40 34.20 -0.41
C GLY A 10 -12.72 33.61 0.83
N LYS A 11 -12.77 34.30 1.97
CA LYS A 11 -12.20 33.80 3.24
C LYS A 11 -12.86 32.51 3.71
N ILE A 12 -14.18 32.39 3.60
CA ILE A 12 -14.90 31.16 3.96
C ILE A 12 -14.48 29.99 3.08
N VAL A 13 -14.40 30.20 1.76
CA VAL A 13 -13.94 29.16 0.82
C VAL A 13 -12.51 28.72 1.16
N VAL A 14 -11.60 29.66 1.41
CA VAL A 14 -10.22 29.34 1.81
C VAL A 14 -10.20 28.57 3.13
N ALA A 15 -10.98 28.96 4.13
CA ALA A 15 -11.05 28.25 5.40
C ALA A 15 -11.55 26.80 5.22
N ILE A 16 -12.57 26.58 4.38
CA ILE A 16 -13.07 25.25 4.06
C ILE A 16 -11.99 24.41 3.37
N LEU A 17 -11.28 24.98 2.39
CA LEU A 17 -10.20 24.28 1.68
C LEU A 17 -9.03 23.93 2.61
N LEU A 18 -8.70 24.79 3.57
CA LEU A 18 -7.67 24.51 4.57
C LEU A 18 -8.09 23.40 5.52
N LEU A 19 -9.33 23.42 6.00
CA LEU A 19 -9.88 22.35 6.83
C LEU A 19 -9.92 21.02 6.08
N TRP A 20 -10.31 21.05 4.80
CA TRP A 20 -10.25 19.87 3.92
C TRP A 20 -8.83 19.34 3.82
N TYR A 21 -7.86 20.20 3.52
CA TYR A 21 -6.47 19.79 3.36
C TYR A 21 -5.87 19.21 4.64
N ILE A 22 -6.12 19.84 5.79
CA ILE A 22 -5.66 19.35 7.09
C ILE A 22 -6.35 18.01 7.41
N GLY A 23 -7.66 17.94 7.22
CA GLY A 23 -8.45 16.73 7.45
C GLY A 23 -7.96 15.57 6.61
N GLY A 24 -7.79 15.77 5.30
CA GLY A 24 -7.27 14.75 4.37
C GLY A 24 -5.84 14.33 4.70
N THR A 25 -4.98 15.27 5.07
CA THR A 25 -3.58 14.98 5.47
C THR A 25 -3.53 14.14 6.75
N VAL A 26 -4.27 14.54 7.80
CA VAL A 26 -4.34 13.80 9.06
C VAL A 26 -4.96 12.44 8.85
N ALA A 27 -6.03 12.36 8.04
CA ALA A 27 -6.67 11.11 7.71
C ALA A 27 -5.67 10.16 7.03
N GLN A 28 -4.83 10.66 6.11
CA GLN A 28 -3.90 9.84 5.34
C GLN A 28 -2.66 9.37 6.13
N TYR A 29 -2.27 10.05 7.20
CA TYR A 29 -1.10 9.68 8.02
C TYR A 29 -1.18 8.20 8.48
N PRO A 30 -0.09 7.42 8.41
CA PRO A 30 1.26 7.77 7.93
C PRO A 30 1.51 7.48 6.43
N HIS A 31 0.53 6.93 5.70
CA HIS A 31 0.70 6.40 4.34
C HIS A 31 0.48 7.47 3.25
N PHE A 32 1.31 8.51 3.20
CA PHE A 32 1.08 9.64 2.30
C PHE A 32 1.24 9.35 0.80
N ILE A 33 2.09 8.40 0.45
CA ILE A 33 2.36 8.05 -0.96
C ILE A 33 1.08 7.55 -1.66
N SER A 34 0.24 6.80 -0.94
CA SER A 34 -1.04 6.27 -1.46
C SER A 34 -2.21 7.27 -1.41
N TYR A 35 -1.94 8.55 -1.20
CA TYR A 35 -2.99 9.56 -1.13
C TYR A 35 -3.73 9.71 -2.46
N ALA A 36 -5.06 9.66 -2.37
CA ALA A 36 -5.96 10.19 -3.37
C ALA A 36 -7.07 10.96 -2.67
N ASN A 37 -7.69 11.91 -3.36
CA ASN A 37 -8.76 12.72 -2.76
C ASN A 37 -9.95 11.83 -2.30
N GLU A 38 -10.79 12.38 -1.44
CA GLU A 38 -11.89 11.68 -0.79
C GLU A 38 -12.97 11.23 -1.79
N PHE A 39 -13.01 11.83 -2.99
CA PHE A 39 -13.92 11.43 -4.07
C PHE A 39 -13.50 10.11 -4.76
N THR A 40 -12.29 9.62 -4.50
CA THR A 40 -11.82 8.30 -4.99
C THR A 40 -12.40 7.12 -4.20
N GLY A 41 -13.19 7.40 -3.16
CA GLY A 41 -13.81 6.37 -2.32
C GLY A 41 -12.90 5.91 -1.16
N PRO A 42 -13.21 4.74 -0.57
CA PRO A 42 -12.46 4.19 0.57
C PRO A 42 -10.99 3.95 0.20
N ARG A 43 -10.09 4.14 1.17
CA ARG A 43 -8.63 4.07 0.95
C ARG A 43 -8.21 2.71 0.41
N GLU A 44 -8.80 1.66 0.97
CA GLU A 44 -8.54 0.26 0.68
C GLU A 44 -8.94 -0.12 -0.74
N ARG A 45 -9.74 0.70 -1.43
CA ARG A 45 -10.19 0.46 -2.82
C ARG A 45 -9.54 1.40 -3.83
N ARG A 46 -8.67 2.31 -3.41
CA ARG A 46 -8.01 3.27 -4.32
C ARG A 46 -7.10 2.59 -5.33
N TYR A 47 -6.59 1.40 -5.01
CA TYR A 47 -5.82 0.58 -5.94
C TYR A 47 -6.60 0.22 -7.22
N GLU A 48 -7.94 0.27 -7.20
CA GLU A 48 -8.77 0.04 -8.38
C GLU A 48 -8.75 1.21 -9.38
N LEU A 49 -8.37 2.41 -8.91
CA LEU A 49 -8.32 3.64 -9.70
C LEU A 49 -6.89 4.03 -10.07
N LEU A 50 -5.95 3.78 -9.16
CA LEU A 50 -4.52 4.10 -9.29
C LEU A 50 -3.77 2.84 -8.88
N ALA A 51 -2.94 2.26 -9.75
CA ALA A 51 -2.20 1.03 -9.42
C ALA A 51 -0.77 1.06 -9.96
N ASP A 52 -0.19 2.24 -10.14
CA ASP A 52 1.18 2.34 -10.68
C ASP A 52 2.20 2.33 -9.52
N SER A 53 3.47 2.50 -9.87
CA SER A 53 4.61 2.77 -9.00
C SER A 53 4.44 3.95 -8.04
N ASN A 54 3.29 4.63 -8.03
CA ASN A 54 3.02 5.76 -7.14
C ASN A 54 2.33 5.37 -5.83
N LEU A 55 2.09 4.08 -5.56
CA LEU A 55 1.44 3.63 -4.33
C LEU A 55 2.39 2.96 -3.34
N ASP A 56 3.40 2.23 -3.83
CA ASP A 56 4.36 1.54 -2.97
C ASP A 56 5.81 1.66 -3.45
N TRP A 57 6.69 2.10 -2.55
CA TRP A 57 8.15 2.01 -2.64
C TRP A 57 8.76 1.28 -1.42
N GLY A 58 7.95 0.57 -0.62
CA GLY A 58 8.38 -0.10 0.60
C GLY A 58 8.17 0.71 1.89
N GLN A 59 7.54 1.88 1.84
CA GLN A 59 7.29 2.72 3.01
C GLN A 59 6.40 2.06 4.08
N ALA A 60 5.61 1.05 3.71
CA ALA A 60 4.72 0.35 4.63
C ALA A 60 5.26 -1.02 5.10
N LEU A 61 6.52 -1.35 4.79
CA LEU A 61 7.16 -2.56 5.33
C LEU A 61 7.02 -2.66 6.88
N PRO A 62 7.13 -1.56 7.66
CA PRO A 62 6.91 -1.61 9.11
C PRO A 62 5.49 -2.05 9.52
N ASP A 63 4.48 -1.82 8.69
CA ASP A 63 3.08 -2.16 8.99
C ASP A 63 2.76 -3.62 8.68
N LEU A 64 3.50 -4.23 7.74
CA LEU A 64 3.25 -5.58 7.27
C LEU A 64 3.62 -6.65 8.33
N VAL A 65 4.71 -6.46 9.07
CA VAL A 65 5.14 -7.44 10.08
C VAL A 65 4.15 -7.58 11.25
N PRO A 66 3.67 -6.50 11.87
CA PRO A 66 2.58 -6.56 12.85
C PRO A 66 1.34 -7.25 12.31
N TYR A 67 0.95 -6.95 11.06
CA TYR A 67 -0.18 -7.59 10.41
C TYR A 67 0.00 -9.11 10.30
N ILE A 68 1.13 -9.57 9.77
CA ILE A 68 1.40 -11.01 9.62
C ILE A 68 1.37 -11.72 10.99
N ARG A 69 1.96 -11.12 12.03
CA ARG A 69 1.93 -11.68 13.39
C ARG A 69 0.52 -11.75 13.95
N ALA A 70 -0.28 -10.70 13.75
CA ALA A 70 -1.68 -10.66 14.20
C ALA A 70 -2.54 -11.74 13.52
N GLN A 71 -2.33 -11.93 12.21
CA GLN A 71 -3.01 -12.97 11.42
C GLN A 71 -2.42 -14.37 11.60
N LYS A 72 -1.31 -14.50 12.35
CA LYS A 72 -0.60 -15.76 12.58
C LYS A 72 -0.27 -16.48 11.28
N LEU A 73 0.27 -15.77 10.28
CA LEU A 73 0.74 -16.38 9.03
C LEU A 73 2.14 -16.96 9.25
N GLY A 74 2.33 -18.22 8.88
CA GLY A 74 3.59 -18.94 9.14
C GLY A 74 4.58 -18.80 8.02
N LYS A 75 4.04 -18.63 6.82
CA LYS A 75 4.79 -18.43 5.60
C LYS A 75 4.09 -17.40 4.72
N VAL A 76 4.86 -16.49 4.14
CA VAL A 76 4.35 -15.49 3.21
C VAL A 76 5.18 -15.53 1.95
N LYS A 77 4.52 -15.68 0.79
CA LYS A 77 5.14 -15.38 -0.50
C LYS A 77 5.03 -13.88 -0.72
N PHE A 78 6.16 -13.20 -0.70
CA PHE A 78 6.20 -11.75 -0.66
C PHE A 78 6.82 -11.17 -1.93
N SER A 79 6.14 -10.22 -2.56
CA SER A 79 6.69 -9.43 -3.67
C SER A 79 6.34 -7.95 -3.49
N TYR A 80 7.34 -7.07 -3.53
CA TYR A 80 7.14 -5.63 -3.38
C TYR A 80 8.09 -4.83 -4.27
N PHE A 81 7.69 -3.61 -4.62
CA PHE A 81 8.39 -2.77 -5.59
C PHE A 81 9.61 -2.04 -5.00
N GLY A 82 9.62 -1.86 -3.68
CA GLY A 82 10.64 -1.10 -2.97
C GLY A 82 12.05 -1.68 -3.09
N ARG A 83 13.05 -0.88 -2.69
CA ARG A 83 14.47 -1.27 -2.70
C ARG A 83 15.07 -1.48 -1.33
N ASP A 84 14.38 -1.03 -0.30
CA ASP A 84 14.76 -1.23 1.09
C ASP A 84 14.88 -2.73 1.38
N ASP A 85 15.89 -3.14 2.15
CA ASP A 85 16.00 -4.55 2.55
C ASP A 85 14.88 -4.92 3.54
N ALA A 86 13.87 -5.64 3.04
CA ALA A 86 12.72 -6.06 3.84
C ALA A 86 13.11 -6.97 5.03
N ALA A 87 14.27 -7.64 4.97
CA ALA A 87 14.77 -8.44 6.09
C ALA A 87 15.04 -7.59 7.33
N VAL A 88 15.48 -6.33 7.16
CA VAL A 88 15.72 -5.37 8.26
C VAL A 88 14.43 -5.04 9.00
N TYR A 89 13.29 -5.09 8.32
CA TYR A 89 11.97 -4.87 8.90
C TYR A 89 11.38 -6.13 9.53
N GLY A 90 12.08 -7.26 9.45
CA GLY A 90 11.63 -8.54 9.99
C GLY A 90 10.93 -9.45 8.99
N LEU A 91 11.19 -9.28 7.68
CA LEU A 91 10.72 -10.17 6.61
C LEU A 91 11.92 -10.90 5.99
N PRO A 92 12.53 -11.90 6.67
CA PRO A 92 13.73 -12.56 6.18
C PRO A 92 13.42 -13.43 4.95
N SER A 93 14.34 -13.43 3.97
CA SER A 93 14.29 -14.30 2.79
C SER A 93 15.66 -14.90 2.49
N ALA A 94 15.69 -16.08 1.86
CA ALA A 94 16.91 -16.69 1.35
C ALA A 94 17.46 -15.97 0.11
N THR A 95 16.62 -15.23 -0.60
CA THR A 95 16.99 -14.40 -1.75
C THR A 95 17.10 -12.93 -1.33
N PRO A 96 18.12 -12.19 -1.80
CA PRO A 96 18.33 -10.80 -1.42
C PRO A 96 17.24 -9.90 -1.99
N TYR A 97 16.89 -8.86 -1.22
CA TYR A 97 16.03 -7.76 -1.63
C TYR A 97 16.84 -6.65 -2.33
N GLY A 98 16.15 -5.64 -2.86
CA GLY A 98 16.79 -4.41 -3.35
C GLY A 98 17.41 -4.51 -4.75
N GLY A 99 16.94 -5.45 -5.57
CA GLY A 99 17.37 -5.59 -6.95
C GLY A 99 16.94 -4.43 -7.85
N TRP A 100 17.58 -4.33 -9.01
CA TRP A 100 17.30 -3.31 -10.03
C TRP A 100 16.82 -3.90 -11.34
N ARG A 101 16.99 -5.21 -11.51
CA ARG A 101 16.52 -5.93 -12.69
C ARG A 101 15.04 -6.22 -12.54
N PHE A 102 14.32 -6.21 -13.65
CA PHE A 102 12.89 -6.48 -13.67
C PHE A 102 12.55 -7.82 -12.99
N GLU A 103 13.37 -8.85 -13.23
CA GLU A 103 13.20 -10.18 -12.66
C GLU A 103 13.43 -10.21 -11.14
N GLU A 104 14.24 -9.30 -10.61
CA GLU A 104 14.47 -9.18 -9.16
C GLU A 104 13.34 -8.40 -8.49
N ILE A 105 12.87 -7.32 -9.12
CA ILE A 105 11.73 -6.53 -8.63
C ILE A 105 10.46 -7.40 -8.59
N CYS A 106 10.25 -8.20 -9.63
CA CYS A 106 9.13 -9.11 -9.76
C CYS A 106 9.43 -10.52 -9.22
N ALA A 107 10.43 -10.66 -8.36
CA ALA A 107 10.66 -11.91 -7.65
C ALA A 107 9.64 -12.07 -6.51
N PHE A 108 9.30 -13.32 -6.22
CA PHE A 108 8.71 -13.69 -4.95
C PHE A 108 9.81 -14.12 -3.98
N HIS A 109 9.67 -13.69 -2.74
CA HIS A 109 10.52 -14.03 -1.62
C HIS A 109 9.72 -14.89 -0.65
N ASP A 110 10.22 -16.07 -0.32
CA ASP A 110 9.62 -16.92 0.71
C ASP A 110 10.04 -16.40 2.09
N VAL A 111 9.10 -15.78 2.80
CA VAL A 111 9.29 -15.23 4.14
C VAL A 111 8.71 -16.19 5.18
N VAL A 112 9.54 -16.64 6.11
CA VAL A 112 9.15 -17.56 7.19
C VAL A 112 9.35 -16.85 8.53
N LEU A 113 8.25 -16.63 9.27
CA LEU A 113 8.25 -15.76 10.44
C LEU A 113 8.12 -16.53 11.77
N ASP A 114 7.33 -17.60 11.81
CA ASP A 114 7.22 -18.47 12.99
C ASP A 114 6.69 -19.86 12.61
N GLY A 115 7.43 -20.91 12.97
CA GLY A 115 7.21 -22.31 12.53
C GLY A 115 5.96 -23.02 13.06
N ASN A 116 5.09 -22.32 13.81
CA ASN A 116 3.85 -22.89 14.36
C ASN A 116 2.58 -22.50 13.59
N ALA A 117 2.69 -21.55 12.67
CA ALA A 117 1.55 -21.07 11.91
C ALA A 117 1.36 -21.92 10.63
N LYS A 118 0.11 -22.29 10.37
CA LYS A 118 -0.24 -23.29 9.34
C LYS A 118 -0.61 -22.71 7.99
N GLU A 119 -0.91 -21.42 7.93
CA GLU A 119 -1.44 -20.78 6.73
C GLU A 119 -0.33 -20.05 5.97
N GLU A 120 -0.26 -20.34 4.67
CA GLU A 120 0.55 -19.63 3.68
C GLU A 120 -0.34 -18.63 2.95
N LYS A 121 0.10 -17.37 2.86
CA LYS A 121 -0.56 -16.32 2.10
C LYS A 121 0.40 -15.66 1.13
N THR A 122 -0.14 -15.10 0.05
CA THR A 122 0.66 -14.29 -0.88
C THR A 122 0.41 -12.82 -0.58
N VAL A 123 1.48 -12.06 -0.42
CA VAL A 123 1.42 -10.62 -0.19
C VAL A 123 2.16 -9.93 -1.32
N ILE A 124 1.46 -9.05 -2.02
CA ILE A 124 1.97 -8.34 -3.19
C ILE A 124 1.75 -6.85 -3.00
N SER A 125 2.79 -6.01 -3.14
CA SER A 125 2.59 -4.55 -3.20
C SER A 125 1.71 -4.19 -4.40
N VAL A 126 0.86 -3.17 -4.28
CA VAL A 126 -0.01 -2.71 -5.38
C VAL A 126 0.83 -2.34 -6.61
N SER A 127 1.98 -1.69 -6.40
CA SER A 127 2.93 -1.37 -7.47
C SER A 127 3.33 -2.63 -8.26
N ASN A 128 3.80 -3.70 -7.58
CA ASN A 128 4.16 -4.96 -8.28
C ASN A 128 2.94 -5.69 -8.84
N TRP A 129 1.80 -5.64 -8.16
CA TRP A 129 0.57 -6.28 -8.62
C TRP A 129 0.19 -5.85 -10.04
N TYR A 130 0.39 -4.57 -10.35
CA TYR A 130 0.22 -4.03 -11.69
C TYR A 130 1.48 -4.13 -12.56
N TYR A 131 2.63 -3.64 -12.07
CA TYR A 131 3.88 -3.51 -12.82
C TYR A 131 4.41 -4.85 -13.31
N CYS A 132 4.35 -5.89 -12.47
CA CYS A 132 4.78 -7.25 -12.81
C CYS A 132 3.69 -8.05 -13.55
N GLY A 133 2.49 -7.48 -13.71
CA GLY A 133 1.39 -8.12 -14.42
C GLY A 133 0.65 -9.20 -13.63
N TYR A 134 0.89 -9.33 -12.32
CA TYR A 134 0.23 -10.31 -11.46
C TYR A 134 -1.31 -10.15 -11.48
N ASN A 135 -1.81 -8.94 -11.65
CA ASN A 135 -3.24 -8.65 -11.80
C ASN A 135 -3.93 -9.37 -12.98
N LYS A 136 -3.16 -9.93 -13.93
CA LYS A 136 -3.66 -10.74 -15.06
C LYS A 136 -3.66 -12.23 -14.75
N GLU A 137 -3.01 -12.65 -13.67
CA GLU A 137 -2.96 -14.05 -13.25
C GLU A 137 -4.19 -14.41 -12.42
N GLU A 138 -4.71 -15.61 -12.63
CA GLU A 138 -5.94 -16.07 -11.96
C GLU A 138 -5.81 -16.05 -10.43
N ALA A 139 -4.64 -16.43 -9.92
CA ALA A 139 -4.37 -16.49 -8.49
C ALA A 139 -4.42 -15.10 -7.81
N TYR A 140 -4.14 -14.03 -8.56
CA TYR A 140 -3.99 -12.68 -8.00
C TYR A 140 -4.99 -11.70 -8.60
N ARG A 141 -6.14 -12.17 -9.07
CA ARG A 141 -7.21 -11.26 -9.47
C ARG A 141 -7.78 -10.51 -8.27
N LYS A 142 -8.33 -9.32 -8.53
CA LYS A 142 -8.90 -8.46 -7.48
C LYS A 142 -10.01 -9.13 -6.67
N GLU A 143 -10.73 -10.08 -7.27
CA GLU A 143 -11.80 -10.85 -6.62
C GLU A 143 -11.27 -11.81 -5.54
N HIS A 144 -9.96 -12.12 -5.58
CA HIS A 144 -9.29 -12.99 -4.62
C HIS A 144 -8.52 -12.22 -3.54
N ILE A 145 -8.61 -10.88 -3.52
CA ILE A 145 -8.00 -10.07 -2.46
C ILE A 145 -8.75 -10.35 -1.16
N TRP A 146 -8.01 -10.87 -0.18
CA TRP A 146 -8.49 -11.15 1.15
C TRP A 146 -8.43 -9.92 2.06
N ASP A 147 -7.34 -9.15 1.98
CA ASP A 147 -7.17 -7.92 2.78
C ASP A 147 -6.21 -6.93 2.09
N VAL A 148 -6.25 -5.67 2.53
CA VAL A 148 -5.37 -4.58 2.09
C VAL A 148 -4.66 -3.97 3.29
N VAL A 149 -3.34 -4.10 3.35
CA VAL A 149 -2.52 -3.61 4.46
C VAL A 149 -1.88 -2.28 4.10
N ALA A 150 -2.06 -1.28 4.96
CA ALA A 150 -1.43 0.04 4.83
C ALA A 150 -1.64 0.71 3.45
N ASP A 151 -2.81 0.48 2.85
CA ASP A 151 -3.21 0.91 1.51
C ASP A 151 -2.32 0.43 0.35
N THR A 152 -1.39 -0.49 0.60
CA THR A 152 -0.28 -0.75 -0.32
C THR A 152 0.02 -2.22 -0.55
N PHE A 153 -0.29 -3.10 0.39
CA PHE A 153 -0.10 -4.54 0.21
C PHE A 153 -1.44 -5.24 0.05
N LEU A 154 -1.56 -6.00 -1.03
CA LEU A 154 -2.70 -6.86 -1.31
C LEU A 154 -2.37 -8.26 -0.79
N VAL A 155 -3.26 -8.82 0.02
CA VAL A 155 -3.13 -10.17 0.56
C VAL A 155 -4.09 -11.09 -0.18
N PHE A 156 -3.59 -12.22 -0.66
CA PHE A 156 -4.34 -13.28 -1.35
C PHE A 156 -4.26 -14.57 -0.52
#